data_AF-A0A1I8BJW2-F1
#
_entry.id   AF-A0A1I8BJW2-F1
#
_cell.length_a   1.000
_cell.length_b   1.000
_cell.length_c   1.000
_cell.angle_alpha   90.00
_cell.angle_beta   90.00
_cell.angle_gamma   90.00
#
_symmetry.space_group_name_H-M   'P 1'
#
loop_
_entity.id
_entity.type
_entity.pdbx_description
1 polymer ?
#
loop_
_entity_poly.entity_id
_entity_poly.type
_entity_poly.pdbx_seq_one_letter_code
_entity_poly.pdbx_strand_id
1 'polypeptide(L)' 'MNKIKPVERFYWLPDPNFSEIFQPKYTDYDGPKRFELDHGHLATAFLHPFEQGYYLTNSVPQYDKINRGHWRVIEEYIR' A
#
# COMPACT_ATOMS: atom_id res chain seq x y z
N MET A 1 -3.29 7.57 -28.96
CA MET A 1 -2.27 7.21 -27.96
C MET A 1 -2.60 7.92 -26.66
N ASN A 2 -3.18 7.20 -25.69
CA ASN A 2 -3.47 7.77 -24.38
C ASN A 2 -2.15 7.94 -23.62
N LYS A 3 -1.78 9.20 -23.37
CA LYS A 3 -0.62 9.55 -22.56
C LYS A 3 -0.95 9.16 -21.11
N ILE A 4 -0.28 8.13 -20.60
CA ILE A 4 -0.31 7.77 -19.19
C ILE A 4 0.32 8.95 -18.44
N LYS A 5 -0.47 9.67 -17.65
CA LYS A 5 0.05 10.74 -16.81
C LYS A 5 0.80 10.09 -15.64
N PRO A 6 2.02 10.55 -15.30
CA PRO A 6 2.66 10.11 -14.07
C PRO A 6 1.81 10.60 -12.90
N VAL A 7 1.42 9.69 -12.01
CA VAL A 7 0.62 10.00 -10.83
C VAL A 7 1.53 10.73 -9.84
N GLU A 8 1.33 12.04 -9.68
CA GLU A 8 2.22 12.93 -8.91
C GLU A 8 2.23 12.70 -7.39
N ARG A 9 1.41 11.79 -6.86
CA ARG A 9 1.46 11.26 -5.49
C ARG A 9 0.61 9.99 -5.46
N PHE A 10 1.20 8.86 -5.12
CA PHE A 10 0.42 7.65 -4.88
C PHE A 10 -0.25 7.77 -3.52
N TYR A 11 -1.49 8.25 -3.51
CA TYR A 11 -2.36 8.18 -2.34
C TYR A 11 -2.93 6.76 -2.27
N TRP A 12 -3.15 6.23 -1.06
CA TRP A 12 -3.89 4.99 -0.88
C TRP A 12 -5.34 5.18 -1.33
N LEU A 13 -5.83 4.25 -2.15
CA LEU A 13 -7.15 4.35 -2.78
C LEU A 13 -8.05 3.18 -2.35
N PRO A 14 -9.37 3.40 -2.26
CA PRO A 14 -10.32 2.29 -2.21
C PRO A 14 -10.21 1.42 -3.47
N ASP A 15 -10.41 0.11 -3.31
CA ASP A 15 -10.51 -0.80 -4.44
C ASP A 15 -11.92 -0.73 -5.03
N PRO A 16 -12.09 -0.36 -6.32
CA PRO A 16 -13.40 -0.27 -6.95
C PRO A 16 -14.09 -1.63 -7.13
N ASN A 17 -13.38 -2.73 -6.95
CA ASN A 17 -13.93 -4.09 -7.07
C ASN A 17 -14.47 -4.63 -5.74
N PHE A 18 -14.28 -3.91 -4.63
CA PHE A 18 -14.76 -4.31 -3.31
C PHE A 18 -15.83 -3.37 -2.79
N SER A 19 -16.80 -3.93 -2.05
CA SER A 19 -17.79 -3.11 -1.35
C SER A 19 -17.11 -2.27 -0.26
N GLU A 20 -17.52 -1.01 -0.13
CA GLU A 20 -16.97 -0.06 0.86
C GLU A 20 -17.04 -0.58 2.31
N ILE A 21 -17.99 -1.46 2.64
CA ILE A 21 -18.14 -2.01 3.99
C ILE A 21 -17.16 -3.15 4.30
N PHE A 22 -16.53 -3.74 3.29
CA PHE A 22 -15.62 -4.90 3.43
C PHE A 22 -14.17 -4.57 3.14
N GLN A 23 -13.86 -3.34 2.75
CA GLN A 23 -12.50 -2.90 2.51
C GLN A 23 -12.02 -1.95 3.60
N PRO A 24 -10.72 -1.96 3.92
CA PRO A 24 -10.17 -1.06 4.92
C PRO A 24 -10.22 0.40 4.42
N LYS A 25 -10.31 1.33 5.37
CA LYS A 25 -10.20 2.77 5.14
C LYS A 25 -8.80 3.23 5.50
N TYR A 26 -8.38 4.36 4.91
CA TYR A 26 -7.09 4.96 5.21
C TYR A 26 -6.86 5.15 6.72
N THR A 27 -7.88 5.66 7.42
CA THR A 27 -7.84 5.96 8.86
C THR A 27 -7.82 4.74 9.77
N ASP A 28 -8.12 3.53 9.25
CA ASP A 28 -8.10 2.31 10.07
C ASP A 28 -6.68 1.94 10.52
N TYR A 29 -5.67 2.53 9.86
CA TYR A 29 -4.25 2.38 10.16
C TYR A 29 -3.74 3.43 11.14
N ASP A 30 -4.50 4.51 11.36
CA ASP A 30 -4.18 5.59 12.30
C ASP A 30 -4.55 5.22 13.76
N GLY A 31 -4.44 3.93 14.09
CA GLY A 31 -4.74 3.38 15.40
C GLY A 31 -3.95 4.07 16.52
N PRO A 32 -4.32 3.83 17.80
CA PRO A 32 -3.63 4.44 18.92
C PRO A 32 -2.11 4.24 18.80
N LYS A 33 -1.32 5.28 19.08
CA LYS A 33 0.17 5.38 18.99
C LYS A 33 0.97 4.26 19.66
N ARG A 34 0.30 3.25 20.22
CA ARG A 34 0.86 2.03 20.79
C ARG A 34 1.66 1.22 19.76
N PHE A 35 1.34 1.33 18.47
CA PHE A 35 2.05 0.65 17.40
C PHE A 35 2.41 1.64 16.28
N GLU A 36 3.69 1.69 15.92
CA GLU A 36 4.19 2.46 14.77
C GLU A 36 3.91 1.64 13.51
N LEU A 37 2.71 1.83 12.93
CA LEU A 37 2.23 1.08 11.77
C LEU A 37 2.26 1.96 10.51
N ASP A 38 2.69 1.37 9.41
CA ASP A 38 2.55 1.88 8.05
C ASP A 38 1.45 1.09 7.32
N HIS A 39 0.96 1.66 6.21
CA HIS A 39 0.31 0.89 5.15
C HIS A 39 1.38 0.09 4.38
N GLY A 40 1.58 -1.18 4.75
CA GLY A 40 2.54 -2.07 4.09
C GLY A 40 1.93 -2.69 2.83
N HIS A 41 2.63 -2.60 1.70
CA HIS A 41 2.21 -3.26 0.46
C HIS A 41 2.38 -4.77 0.56
N LEU A 42 1.40 -5.55 0.06
CA LEU A 42 1.53 -7.00 -0.12
C LEU A 42 2.21 -7.31 -1.46
N ALA A 43 1.59 -6.87 -2.55
CA ALA A 43 2.25 -6.78 -3.85
C ALA A 43 2.96 -5.43 -3.94
N THR A 44 4.30 -5.46 -3.97
CA THR A 44 5.12 -4.24 -3.93
C THR A 44 4.80 -3.29 -5.09
N ALA A 45 4.56 -2.02 -4.77
CA ALA A 45 4.34 -0.99 -5.77
C ALA A 45 5.56 -0.72 -6.66
N PHE A 46 6.76 -1.16 -6.24
CA PHE A 46 7.97 -1.02 -7.04
C PHE A 46 7.98 -1.93 -8.27
N LEU A 47 7.40 -3.13 -8.16
CA LEU A 47 7.22 -4.07 -9.29
C LEU A 47 5.91 -3.81 -10.04
N HIS A 48 4.91 -3.24 -9.36
CA HIS A 48 3.60 -2.92 -9.93
C HIS A 48 3.24 -1.44 -9.70
N PRO A 49 3.91 -0.48 -10.39
CA PRO A 49 3.73 0.95 -10.19
C PRO A 49 2.46 1.48 -10.87
N PHE A 50 1.38 0.71 -10.80
CA PHE A 50 0.07 1.06 -11.31
C PHE A 50 -0.86 1.34 -10.14
N GLU A 51 -1.99 1.98 -10.42
CA GLU A 51 -2.98 2.40 -9.43
C GLU A 51 -3.41 1.26 -8.48
N GLN A 52 -3.54 0.04 -9.01
CA GLN A 52 -3.94 -1.15 -8.25
C GLN A 52 -2.96 -1.54 -7.15
N GLY A 53 -1.67 -1.22 -7.32
CA GLY A 53 -0.65 -1.43 -6.28
C GLY A 53 -0.96 -0.64 -5.00
N TYR A 54 -1.66 0.48 -5.13
CA TYR A 54 -2.00 1.38 -4.04
C TYR A 54 -3.44 1.24 -3.54
N TYR A 55 -4.15 0.20 -3.98
CA TYR A 55 -5.44 -0.12 -3.39
C TYR A 55 -5.28 -0.58 -1.93
N LEU A 56 -6.18 -0.13 -1.07
CA LEU A 56 -6.23 -0.48 0.35
C LEU A 56 -6.41 -1.99 0.59
N THR A 57 -6.95 -2.72 -0.40
CA THR A 57 -7.04 -4.19 -0.41
C THR A 57 -5.69 -4.89 -0.65
N ASN A 58 -4.70 -4.18 -1.22
CA ASN A 58 -3.32 -4.64 -1.37
C ASN A 58 -2.42 -4.20 -0.19
N SER A 59 -3.00 -3.67 0.88
CA SER A 59 -2.24 -3.27 2.06
C SER A 59 -2.72 -3.93 3.35
N VAL A 60 -1.78 -4.00 4.30
CA VAL A 60 -2.01 -4.48 5.66
C VAL A 60 -1.31 -3.55 6.66
N PRO A 61 -1.84 -3.39 7.89
CA PRO A 61 -1.14 -2.65 8.93
C PRO A 61 0.17 -3.37 9.26
N GLN A 62 1.30 -2.74 8.94
CA GLN A 62 2.61 -3.35 9.06
C GLN A 62 3.50 -2.49 9.94
N TYR A 63 4.23 -3.10 10.88
CA TYR A 63 5.21 -2.37 11.68
C TYR A 63 6.21 -1.64 10.78
N ASP A 64 6.40 -0.35 11.02
CA ASP A 64 7.24 0.52 10.20
C ASP A 64 8.68 -0.01 10.05
N LYS A 65 9.26 -0.56 11.13
CA LYS A 65 10.59 -1.17 11.17
C LYS A 65 10.68 -2.44 10.32
N ILE A 66 9.57 -3.16 10.16
CA ILE A 66 9.51 -4.33 9.27
C ILE A 66 9.36 -3.85 7.83
N ASN A 67 8.36 -3.01 7.56
CA ASN A 67 8.03 -2.46 6.23
C ASN A 67 9.25 -1.81 5.57
N ARG A 68 9.89 -0.87 6.27
CA ARG A 68 11.02 -0.07 5.77
C ARG A 68 12.36 -0.77 5.93
N GLY A 69 12.40 -1.92 6.62
CA GLY A 69 13.59 -2.69 6.95
C GLY A 69 13.71 -3.94 6.10
N HIS A 70 13.71 -5.10 6.77
CA HIS A 70 13.93 -6.40 6.10
C HIS A 70 12.92 -6.69 5.00
N TRP A 71 11.67 -6.23 5.12
CA TRP A 71 10.65 -6.45 4.10
C TRP A 71 11.04 -5.78 2.78
N ARG A 72 11.41 -4.50 2.83
CA ARG A 72 11.97 -3.78 1.68
C ARG A 72 13.17 -4.50 1.05
N VAL A 73 14.11 -5.00 1.86
CA VAL A 73 15.28 -5.74 1.34
C VAL A 73 14.87 -7.00 0.60
N ILE A 74 13.86 -7.73 1.11
CA ILE A 74 13.30 -8.90 0.44
C ILE A 74 12.63 -8.49 -0.87
N GLU A 75 11.80 -7.45 -0.88
CA GLU A 75 11.15 -6.92 -2.10
C GLU A 75 12.18 -6.53 -3.17
N GLU A 76 13.29 -5.90 -2.77
CA GLU A 76 14.39 -5.53 -3.67
C GLU A 76 15.16 -6.76 -4.20
N TYR A 77 15.28 -7.83 -3.40
CA TYR A 77 15.99 -9.06 -3.77
C TYR A 77 15.20 -9.99 -4.70
N ILE A 78 13.89 -10.14 -4.50
CA ILE A 78 13.03 -11.03 -5.31
C ILE A 78 12.73 -10.51 -6.72
N ARG A 79 13.37 -9.40 -7.09
CA ARG A 79 13.31 -8.81 -8.41
C ARG A 79 13.95 -9.72 -9.48
#